data_AF-A0A172WEW4-F1
#
_entry.id   AF-A0A172WEW4-F1
#
_cell.length_a   1.000
_cell.length_b   1.000
_cell.length_c   1.000
_cell.angle_alpha   90.00
_cell.angle_beta   90.00
_cell.angle_gamma   90.00
#
_symmetry.space_group_name_H-M   'P 1'
#
loop_
_entity.id
_entity.type
_entity.pdbx_description
1 polymer ?
#
loop_
_entity_poly.entity_id
_entity_poly.type
_entity_poly.pdbx_seq_one_letter_code
_entity_poly.pdbx_strand_id
1 'polypeptide(L)'
;MLSFGELKGDLRSENWTDQVGLKVEGYVYSLEGNMAESDAKALVLFYPERLVHEVYLRLKKTLLDNGWAERDCVELPSHDGMRHLLANDLFESSGKATYIEVLRYGDMDVMIIIYGEKLSVKGAAKAIWRK
;
A
#
# COMPACT_ATOMS: atom_id res chain seq x y z
N MET A 1 10.99 -5.71 -13.46
CA MET A 1 11.60 -4.42 -13.09
C MET A 1 10.45 -3.45 -12.89
N LEU A 2 9.77 -3.47 -11.74
CA LEU A 2 8.65 -2.54 -11.47
C LEU A 2 9.12 -1.08 -11.40
N SER A 3 9.23 -0.46 -12.58
CA SER A 3 9.25 0.98 -12.71
C SER A 3 7.90 1.54 -12.27
N PHE A 4 7.85 2.79 -11.84
CA PHE A 4 6.61 3.52 -11.61
C PHE A 4 5.59 3.39 -12.77
N GLY A 5 6.08 3.20 -14.01
CA GLY A 5 5.25 2.91 -15.18
C GLY A 5 4.58 1.53 -15.17
N GLU A 6 5.18 0.51 -14.54
CA GLU A 6 4.59 -0.82 -14.41
C GLU A 6 3.45 -0.83 -13.36
N LEU A 7 3.59 -0.13 -12.23
CA LEU A 7 2.49 0.07 -11.26
C LEU A 7 1.31 0.83 -11.89
N LYS A 8 1.59 1.81 -12.75
CA LYS A 8 0.57 2.55 -13.51
C LYS A 8 -0.13 1.67 -14.56
N GLY A 9 0.57 0.71 -15.15
CA GLY A 9 -0.02 -0.27 -16.07
C GLY A 9 -0.84 -1.35 -15.35
N ASP A 10 -0.48 -1.66 -14.11
CA ASP A 10 -1.15 -2.65 -13.27
C ASP A 10 -2.40 -2.09 -12.54
N LEU A 11 -2.65 -0.78 -12.61
CA LEU A 11 -3.82 -0.13 -12.00
C LEU A 11 -4.81 0.40 -13.03
N ARG A 12 -6.06 -0.06 -12.92
CA ARG A 12 -7.20 0.57 -13.61
C ARG A 12 -7.67 1.74 -12.76
N SER A 13 -7.37 2.97 -13.21
CA SER A 13 -7.67 4.21 -12.48
C SER A 13 -9.13 4.24 -12.01
N GLU A 14 -9.33 4.35 -10.70
CA GLU A 14 -10.64 4.49 -10.07
C GLU A 14 -10.48 5.22 -8.75
N ASN A 15 -11.31 6.25 -8.52
CA ASN A 15 -11.29 7.02 -7.28
C ASN A 15 -12.07 6.31 -6.17
N TRP A 16 -11.49 5.23 -5.64
CA TRP A 16 -12.18 4.39 -4.65
C TRP A 16 -12.08 4.94 -3.24
N THR A 17 -11.04 5.73 -2.93
CA THR A 17 -10.83 6.31 -1.60
C THR A 17 -11.94 7.27 -1.21
N ASP A 18 -12.41 8.10 -2.16
CA ASP A 18 -13.56 8.98 -2.00
C ASP A 18 -14.85 8.20 -1.65
N GLN A 19 -15.06 7.05 -2.28
CA GLN A 19 -16.27 6.21 -2.04
C GLN A 19 -16.31 5.63 -0.62
N VAL A 20 -15.15 5.45 0.00
CA VAL A 20 -15.03 4.88 1.36
C VAL A 20 -14.70 5.93 2.42
N GLY A 21 -14.65 7.21 2.04
CA GLY A 21 -14.34 8.32 2.94
C GLY A 21 -12.89 8.36 3.45
N LEU A 22 -11.96 7.69 2.77
CA LEU A 22 -10.53 7.75 3.10
C LEU A 22 -9.92 9.02 2.51
N LYS A 23 -9.44 9.91 3.37
CA LYS A 23 -8.73 11.12 2.96
C LYS A 23 -7.32 11.10 3.51
N VAL A 24 -6.34 11.26 2.63
CA VAL A 24 -4.93 11.35 2.98
C VAL A 24 -4.40 12.68 2.43
N GLU A 25 -3.49 13.33 3.15
CA GLU A 25 -2.94 14.63 2.77
C GLU A 25 -1.41 14.61 2.88
N GLY A 26 -0.76 15.65 2.35
CA GLY A 26 0.69 15.87 2.44
C GLY A 26 1.54 15.12 1.40
N TYR A 27 0.92 14.39 0.49
CA TYR A 27 1.60 13.75 -0.64
C TYR A 27 1.81 14.75 -1.79
N VAL A 28 2.88 14.57 -2.58
CA VAL A 28 3.15 15.34 -3.80
C VAL A 28 2.50 14.74 -5.05
N TYR A 29 2.23 13.44 -5.01
CA TYR A 29 1.57 12.71 -6.09
C TYR A 29 0.81 11.49 -5.53
N SER A 30 -0.33 11.18 -6.12
CA SER A 30 -1.11 9.97 -5.81
C SER A 30 -1.56 9.24 -7.06
N LEU A 31 -1.76 7.93 -6.91
CA LEU A 31 -2.37 7.05 -7.90
C LEU A 31 -3.27 6.05 -7.17
N GLU A 32 -4.50 5.87 -7.63
CA GLU A 32 -5.42 4.86 -7.08
C GLU A 32 -6.17 4.12 -8.18
N GLY A 33 -6.55 2.88 -7.89
CA GLY A 33 -7.32 2.05 -8.82
C GLY A 33 -7.43 0.60 -8.40
N ASN A 34 -8.04 -0.20 -9.27
CA ASN A 34 -8.10 -1.66 -9.10
C ASN A 34 -6.84 -2.32 -9.68
N MET A 35 -6.33 -3.33 -9.00
CA MET A 35 -5.22 -4.13 -9.51
C MET A 35 -5.67 -5.02 -10.66
N ALA A 36 -4.90 -5.05 -11.75
CA ALA A 36 -5.33 -5.71 -13.00
C ALA A 36 -5.60 -7.23 -12.85
N GLU A 37 -4.90 -7.89 -11.92
CA GLU A 37 -4.98 -9.34 -11.70
C GLU A 37 -5.71 -9.72 -10.40
N SER A 38 -6.35 -8.77 -9.71
CA SER A 38 -7.09 -9.06 -8.48
C SER A 38 -8.19 -8.04 -8.21
N ASP A 39 -9.25 -8.43 -7.51
CA ASP A 39 -10.28 -7.49 -7.02
C ASP A 39 -9.80 -6.58 -5.87
N ALA A 40 -8.49 -6.54 -5.60
CA ALA A 40 -7.90 -5.63 -4.64
C ALA A 40 -7.77 -4.22 -5.25
N LYS A 41 -8.02 -3.24 -4.41
CA LYS A 41 -7.83 -1.82 -4.70
C LYS A 41 -6.47 -1.40 -4.17
N ALA A 42 -5.80 -0.50 -4.86
CA ALA A 42 -4.56 0.10 -4.39
C ALA A 42 -4.65 1.62 -4.35
N LEU A 43 -3.95 2.21 -3.39
CA LEU A 43 -3.62 3.62 -3.31
C LEU A 43 -2.10 3.71 -3.14
N VAL A 44 -1.46 4.51 -4.00
CA VAL A 44 -0.03 4.79 -3.97
C VAL A 44 0.15 6.27 -3.74
N LEU A 45 0.91 6.64 -2.71
CA LEU A 45 1.15 8.00 -2.28
C LEU A 45 2.65 8.28 -2.24
N PHE A 46 3.05 9.40 -2.82
CA PHE A 46 4.44 9.84 -2.86
C PHE A 46 4.63 11.02 -1.92
N TYR A 47 5.58 10.90 -1.01
CA TYR A 47 5.90 11.92 -0.01
C TYR A 47 7.32 12.45 -0.22
N PRO A 48 7.54 13.76 0.02
CA PRO A 48 8.85 14.26 0.38
C PRO A 48 9.38 13.49 1.60
N GLU A 49 10.68 13.21 1.64
CA GLU A 49 11.33 12.38 2.66
C GLU A 49 10.81 12.66 4.09
N ARG A 50 10.63 11.60 4.89
CA ARG A 50 10.31 11.60 6.33
C ARG A 50 8.85 11.90 6.71
N LEU A 51 8.03 12.45 5.82
CA LEU A 51 6.61 12.71 6.14
C LEU A 51 5.77 11.42 6.15
N VAL A 52 6.17 10.40 5.40
CA VAL A 52 5.43 9.15 5.26
C VAL A 52 5.27 8.40 6.60
N HIS A 53 6.24 8.56 7.50
CA HIS A 53 6.32 7.75 8.72
C HIS A 53 5.18 8.11 9.70
N GLU A 54 4.89 9.39 9.85
CA GLU A 54 3.78 9.84 10.69
C GLU A 54 2.43 9.40 10.13
N VAL A 55 2.25 9.48 8.80
CA VAL A 55 1.03 9.01 8.13
C VAL A 55 0.84 7.51 8.37
N TYR A 56 1.89 6.73 8.22
CA TYR A 56 1.88 5.28 8.44
C TYR A 56 1.50 4.94 9.88
N LEU A 57 2.14 5.57 10.87
CA LEU A 57 1.82 5.32 12.28
C LEU A 57 0.38 5.72 12.64
N ARG A 58 -0.12 6.83 12.10
CA ARG A 58 -1.51 7.25 12.32
C ARG A 58 -2.51 6.29 11.68
N LEU A 59 -2.23 5.80 10.48
CA LEU A 59 -3.06 4.80 9.80
C LEU A 59 -3.08 3.48 10.57
N LYS A 60 -1.90 2.98 10.97
CA LYS A 60 -1.76 1.78 11.81
C LYS A 60 -2.60 1.89 13.09
N LYS A 61 -2.44 2.99 13.82
CA LYS A 61 -3.23 3.25 15.03
C LYS A 61 -4.73 3.24 14.74
N THR A 62 -5.16 3.92 13.67
CA THR A 62 -6.58 3.99 13.30
C THR A 62 -7.16 2.61 12.98
N LEU A 63 -6.42 1.74 12.30
CA LEU A 63 -6.85 0.38 12.02
C LEU A 63 -7.03 -0.44 13.30
N LEU A 64 -6.03 -0.39 14.19
CA LEU A 64 -6.06 -1.06 15.50
C LEU A 64 -7.23 -0.58 16.37
N ASP A 65 -7.43 0.74 16.45
CA ASP A 65 -8.52 1.36 17.21
C ASP A 65 -9.91 0.98 16.66
N ASN A 66 -10.01 0.67 15.35
CA ASN A 66 -11.23 0.19 14.70
C ASN A 66 -11.37 -1.35 14.69
N GLY A 67 -10.58 -2.07 15.49
CA GLY A 67 -10.72 -3.51 15.69
C GLY A 67 -10.15 -4.37 14.55
N TRP A 68 -9.30 -3.79 13.69
CA TRP A 68 -8.52 -4.59 12.75
C TRP A 68 -7.41 -5.34 13.49
N ALA A 69 -7.21 -6.61 13.15
CA ALA A 69 -6.15 -7.41 13.74
C ALA A 69 -4.89 -7.33 12.87
N GLU A 70 -3.78 -6.90 13.46
CA GLU A 70 -2.45 -7.02 12.87
C GLU A 70 -2.08 -8.49 12.71
N ARG A 71 -1.50 -8.84 11.56
CA ARG A 71 -1.11 -10.20 11.18
C ARG A 71 0.30 -10.19 10.63
N ASP A 72 0.96 -11.33 10.79
CA ASP A 72 2.27 -11.55 10.20
C ASP A 72 2.19 -11.31 8.69
N CYS A 73 3.02 -10.36 8.25
CA CYS A 73 3.20 -10.15 6.84
C CYS A 73 4.05 -11.27 6.25
N VAL A 74 3.89 -11.51 4.96
CA VAL A 74 4.84 -12.38 4.25
C VAL A 74 6.21 -11.71 4.36
N GLU A 75 7.25 -12.46 4.74
CA GLU A 75 8.62 -11.97 4.64
C GLU A 75 8.90 -11.65 3.16
N LEU A 76 8.99 -10.35 2.85
CA LEU A 76 9.30 -9.87 1.52
C LEU A 76 10.81 -9.61 1.44
N PRO A 77 11.46 -9.89 0.31
CA PRO A 77 12.87 -9.60 0.15
C PRO A 77 13.10 -8.11 0.39
N SER A 78 13.94 -7.79 1.38
CA SER A 78 14.04 -6.43 1.92
C SER A 78 14.57 -5.40 0.93
N HIS A 79 15.22 -5.82 -0.16
CA HIS A 79 15.97 -4.95 -1.08
C HIS A 79 15.82 -5.40 -2.55
N ASP A 80 15.38 -4.49 -3.41
CA ASP A 80 15.89 -4.40 -4.78
C ASP A 80 16.78 -3.15 -4.86
N GLY A 81 17.76 -3.09 -5.76
CA GLY A 81 18.79 -2.04 -5.76
C GLY A 81 18.31 -0.57 -5.83
N MET A 82 17.01 -0.31 -6.05
CA MET A 82 16.41 1.03 -6.05
C MET A 82 15.32 1.22 -4.97
N ARG A 83 14.92 0.16 -4.27
CA ARG A 83 13.82 0.16 -3.30
C ARG A 83 14.27 -0.39 -1.96
N HIS A 84 14.15 0.43 -0.93
CA HIS A 84 14.44 0.03 0.44
C HIS A 84 13.15 -0.04 1.24
N LEU A 85 12.75 -1.24 1.67
CA LEU A 85 11.60 -1.42 2.54
C LEU A 85 11.86 -0.78 3.91
N LEU A 86 11.01 0.17 4.29
CA LEU A 86 11.09 0.85 5.58
C LEU A 86 10.14 0.21 6.61
N ALA A 87 8.93 -0.14 6.17
CA ALA A 87 7.94 -0.82 7.00
C ALA A 87 6.90 -1.51 6.12
N ASN A 88 6.31 -2.59 6.62
CA ASN A 88 5.07 -3.12 6.10
C ASN A 88 4.23 -3.75 7.21
N ASP A 89 2.92 -3.82 7.00
CA ASP A 89 2.00 -4.50 7.88
C ASP A 89 0.82 -5.06 7.08
N LEU A 90 0.23 -6.12 7.61
CA LEU A 90 -1.04 -6.66 7.15
C LEU A 90 -2.06 -6.57 8.29
N PHE A 91 -3.22 -6.01 7.99
CA PHE A 91 -4.36 -5.96 8.90
C PHE A 91 -5.53 -6.73 8.31
N GLU A 92 -6.28 -7.45 9.14
CA GLU A 92 -7.45 -8.22 8.73
C GLU A 92 -8.68 -7.87 9.60
N SER A 93 -9.85 -7.71 8.97
CA SER A 93 -11.13 -7.55 9.65
C SER A 93 -12.27 -8.07 8.79
N SER A 94 -13.14 -8.91 9.36
CA SER A 94 -14.41 -9.33 8.74
C SER A 94 -14.31 -9.79 7.27
N GLY A 95 -13.34 -10.68 6.96
CA GLY A 95 -13.10 -11.19 5.60
C GLY A 95 -12.29 -10.26 4.69
N LYS A 96 -12.15 -8.99 5.07
CA LYS A 96 -11.30 -8.01 4.39
C LYS A 96 -9.88 -8.03 4.94
N ALA A 97 -8.96 -7.50 4.13
CA ALA A 97 -7.61 -7.19 4.55
C ALA A 97 -7.19 -5.82 4.02
N THR A 98 -6.20 -5.22 4.69
CA THR A 98 -5.41 -4.14 4.13
C THR A 98 -3.94 -4.41 4.35
N TYR A 99 -3.17 -4.26 3.29
CA TYR A 99 -1.72 -4.33 3.31
C TYR A 99 -1.18 -2.92 3.15
N ILE A 100 -0.25 -2.53 4.03
CA ILE A 100 0.40 -1.22 3.99
C ILE A 100 1.89 -1.47 3.85
N GLU A 101 2.51 -0.74 2.94
CA GLU A 101 3.96 -0.79 2.72
C GLU A 101 4.50 0.63 2.60
N VAL A 102 5.67 0.85 3.18
CA VAL A 102 6.44 2.09 3.08
C VAL A 102 7.81 1.76 2.52
N LEU A 103 8.13 2.38 1.40
CA LEU A 103 9.39 2.22 0.68
C LEU A 103 10.13 3.55 0.60
N ARG A 104 11.47 3.48 0.56
CA ARG A 104 12.29 4.58 0.02
C ARG A 104 12.61 4.33 -1.44
N TYR A 105 12.38 5.35 -2.27
CA TYR A 105 12.69 5.36 -3.70
C TYR A 105 13.42 6.67 -4.05
N GLY A 106 14.75 6.62 -4.15
CA GLY A 106 15.58 7.82 -4.26
C GLY A 106 15.38 8.75 -3.06
N ASP A 107 15.07 10.02 -3.32
CA ASP A 107 14.82 11.06 -2.31
C ASP A 107 13.35 11.16 -1.87
N MET A 108 12.51 10.20 -2.28
CA MET A 108 11.10 10.16 -1.94
C MET A 108 10.75 8.91 -1.15
N ASP A 109 9.77 9.06 -0.28
CA ASP A 109 9.14 7.94 0.39
C ASP A 109 7.80 7.62 -0.30
N VAL A 110 7.52 6.34 -0.50
CA VAL A 110 6.32 5.85 -1.18
C VAL A 110 5.52 5.01 -0.19
N MET A 111 4.25 5.34 0.00
CA MET A 111 3.29 4.51 0.72
C MET A 111 2.38 3.80 -0.26
N ILE A 112 2.26 2.49 -0.12
CA ILE A 112 1.33 1.66 -0.87
C ILE A 112 0.32 1.09 0.11
N ILE A 113 -0.97 1.29 -0.17
CA ILE A 113 -2.08 0.72 0.57
C ILE A 113 -2.86 -0.17 -0.39
N ILE A 114 -3.03 -1.44 -0.05
CA ILE A 114 -3.86 -2.39 -0.78
C ILE A 114 -5.04 -2.75 0.11
N TYR A 115 -6.26 -2.74 -0.43
CA TYR A 115 -7.48 -3.02 0.33
C TYR A 115 -8.42 -3.91 -0.48
N GLY A 116 -9.08 -4.86 0.19
CA GLY A 116 -10.05 -5.73 -0.46
C GLY A 116 -10.30 -7.03 0.30
N GLU A 117 -10.74 -8.06 -0.42
CA GLU A 117 -10.85 -9.42 0.11
C GLU A 117 -9.48 -9.97 0.54
N LYS A 118 -9.46 -10.70 1.66
CA LYS A 118 -8.21 -11.18 2.28
C LYS A 118 -7.28 -11.92 1.31
N LEU A 119 -7.82 -12.84 0.50
CA LEU A 119 -7.01 -13.61 -0.45
C LEU A 119 -6.47 -12.73 -1.58
N SER A 120 -7.30 -11.81 -2.10
CA SER A 120 -6.91 -10.87 -3.16
C SER A 120 -5.78 -9.95 -2.69
N VAL A 121 -5.88 -9.39 -1.48
CA VAL A 121 -4.85 -8.50 -0.91
C VAL A 121 -3.52 -9.23 -0.71
N LYS A 122 -3.54 -10.48 -0.20
CA LYS A 122 -2.31 -11.27 -0.04
C LYS A 122 -1.68 -11.66 -1.37
N GLY A 123 -2.50 -11.97 -2.38
CA GLY A 123 -2.02 -12.25 -3.74
C GLY A 123 -1.36 -11.01 -4.34
N ALA A 124 -2.04 -9.87 -4.25
CA ALA A 124 -1.56 -8.57 -4.70
C ALA A 124 -0.25 -8.14 -4.05
N ALA A 125 -0.16 -8.19 -2.71
CA ALA A 125 1.05 -7.83 -1.98
C ALA A 125 2.26 -8.70 -2.41
N LYS A 126 2.05 -10.00 -2.63
CA LYS A 126 3.10 -10.89 -3.15
C LYS A 126 3.48 -10.56 -4.60
N ALA A 127 2.54 -10.15 -5.44
CA ALA A 127 2.78 -9.85 -6.84
C ALA A 127 3.68 -8.61 -7.02
N ILE A 128 3.54 -7.60 -6.14
CA ILE A 128 4.36 -6.37 -6.15
C ILE A 128 5.86 -6.68 -6.00
N TRP A 129 6.22 -7.75 -5.29
CA TRP A 129 7.62 -8.12 -5.04
C TRP A 129 8.18 -9.22 -5.96
N ARG A 130 7.34 -9.79 -6.83
CA ARG A 130 7.75 -10.87 -7.75
C ARG A 130 8.25 -10.36 -9.11
N LYS A 131 8.04 -9.09 -9.44
CA LYS A 131 8.38 -8.47 -10.75
C LYS A 131 9.57 -7.52 -10.65
#